data_AF-A0A1V4TPZ1-F1
#
_entry.id   AF-A0A1V4TPZ1-F1
#
_cell.length_a   1.000
_cell.length_b   1.000
_cell.length_c   1.000
_cell.angle_alpha   90.00
_cell.angle_beta   90.00
_cell.angle_gamma   90.00
#
_symmetry.space_group_name_H-M   'P 1'
#
loop_
_entity.id
_entity.type
_entity.pdbx_description
1 polymer ?
#
loop_
_entity_poly.entity_id
_entity_poly.type
_entity_poly.pdbx_seq_one_letter_code
_entity_poly.pdbx_strand_id
1 'polypeptide(L)'
;MDDELVFKVAARRLRDISDEIPHPDVSTHFSLDPEGRGMIDIFFQGRLIGQEIIETSDSWMKGDRLSAYRTVLHKKIRLVVMAPRPDALKVRRMMLELNNWWMCNYMVFGYDSQGRLLRVLRPHPEAPEATYIG
;
A
#
# COMPACT_ATOMS: atom_id res chain seq x y z
N MET A 1 -3.52 19.98 4.47
CA MET A 1 -3.70 19.23 5.73
C MET A 1 -3.37 17.76 5.49
N ASP A 2 -3.84 17.19 4.37
CA ASP A 2 -3.46 15.84 3.91
C ASP A 2 -2.00 15.75 3.45
N ASP A 3 -1.46 16.76 2.76
CA ASP A 3 -0.04 16.75 2.34
C ASP A 3 0.92 16.57 3.53
N GLU A 4 0.69 17.30 4.63
CA GLU A 4 1.49 17.18 5.85
C GLU A 4 1.43 15.76 6.43
N LEU A 5 0.26 15.11 6.34
CA LEU A 5 0.08 13.74 6.79
C LEU A 5 0.82 12.75 5.88
N VAL A 6 0.77 12.94 4.56
CA VAL A 6 1.55 12.14 3.59
C VAL A 6 3.04 12.23 3.89
N PHE A 7 3.58 13.42 4.17
CA PHE A 7 4.98 13.57 4.57
C PHE A 7 5.30 12.87 5.90
N LYS A 8 4.41 12.96 6.91
CA LYS A 8 4.58 12.25 8.19
C LYS A 8 4.62 10.74 8.01
N VAL A 9 3.71 10.21 7.19
CA VAL A 9 3.64 8.78 6.85
C VAL A 9 4.90 8.37 6.08
N ALA A 10 5.32 9.16 5.08
CA ALA A 10 6.52 8.89 4.30
C ALA A 10 7.78 8.85 5.18
N ALA A 11 7.96 9.84 6.05
CA ALA A 11 9.10 9.90 6.96
C ALA A 11 9.13 8.70 7.93
N ARG A 12 7.96 8.24 8.40
CA ARG A 12 7.87 7.01 9.19
C ARG A 12 8.25 5.80 8.36
N ARG A 13 7.68 5.68 7.16
CA ARG A 13 7.87 4.51 6.31
C ARG A 13 9.30 4.35 5.83
N LEU A 14 9.99 5.46 5.51
CA LEU A 14 11.41 5.44 5.13
C LEU A 14 12.30 4.84 6.24
N ARG A 15 11.99 5.11 7.52
CA ARG A 15 12.67 4.48 8.66
C ARG A 15 12.33 2.98 8.76
N ASP A 16 11.06 2.64 8.61
CA ASP A 16 10.65 1.23 8.65
C ASP A 16 11.30 0.43 7.48
N ILE A 17 11.48 1.03 6.30
CA ILE A 17 12.19 0.40 5.16
C ILE A 17 13.67 0.16 5.49
N SER A 18 14.36 1.12 6.11
CA SER A 18 15.76 0.93 6.50
C SER A 18 15.95 -0.20 7.51
N ASP A 19 14.96 -0.42 8.38
CA ASP A 19 14.96 -1.53 9.35
C ASP A 19 14.60 -2.87 8.69
N GLU A 20 13.68 -2.87 7.72
CA GLU A 20 13.25 -4.07 6.99
C GLU A 20 14.28 -4.59 5.99
N ILE A 21 15.06 -3.69 5.38
CA ILE A 21 16.03 -4.02 4.31
C ILE A 21 17.38 -3.34 4.62
N PRO A 22 18.10 -3.76 5.68
CA PRO A 22 19.33 -3.12 6.12
C PRO A 22 20.50 -3.52 5.20
N HIS A 23 20.58 -2.90 4.02
CA HIS A 23 21.63 -3.17 3.04
C HIS A 23 22.19 -1.85 2.46
N PRO A 24 23.52 -1.69 2.35
CA PRO A 24 24.15 -0.42 1.92
C PRO A 24 23.78 0.01 0.50
N ASP A 25 23.56 -0.95 -0.41
CA ASP A 25 23.14 -0.68 -1.80
C ASP A 25 21.63 -0.41 -1.97
N VAL A 26 20.87 -0.37 -0.86
CA VAL A 26 19.45 -0.01 -0.91
C VAL A 26 19.31 1.50 -0.82
N SER A 27 18.59 2.07 -1.78
CA SER A 27 18.25 3.50 -1.77
C SER A 27 16.75 3.69 -1.96
N THR A 28 16.24 4.77 -1.38
CA THR A 28 14.82 5.12 -1.45
C THR A 28 14.66 6.52 -2.03
N HIS A 29 13.68 6.69 -2.91
CA HIS A 29 13.30 8.01 -3.44
C HIS A 29 11.84 8.29 -3.10
N PHE A 30 11.59 9.43 -2.44
CA PHE A 30 10.25 9.90 -2.15
C PHE A 30 9.85 11.04 -3.08
N SER A 31 8.63 10.98 -3.62
CA SER A 31 8.03 12.03 -4.43
C SER A 31 6.54 12.17 -4.14
N LEU A 32 5.97 13.32 -4.49
CA LEU A 32 4.53 13.52 -4.56
C LEU A 32 4.07 13.46 -6.01
N ASP A 33 2.95 12.81 -6.26
CA ASP A 33 2.29 12.89 -7.55
C ASP A 33 1.40 14.15 -7.65
N PRO A 34 0.87 14.48 -8.85
CA PRO A 34 0.00 15.66 -9.02
C PRO A 34 -1.30 15.63 -8.20
N GLU A 35 -1.66 14.48 -7.63
CA GLU A 35 -2.86 14.28 -6.80
C GLU A 35 -2.55 14.34 -5.30
N GLY A 36 -1.30 14.67 -4.93
CA GLY A 36 -0.86 14.76 -3.54
C GLY A 36 -0.54 13.41 -2.89
N ARG A 37 -0.50 12.31 -3.66
CA ARG A 37 -0.10 11.00 -3.14
C ARG A 37 1.40 10.93 -2.93
N GLY A 38 1.80 10.24 -1.88
CA GLY A 38 3.19 9.91 -1.66
C GLY A 38 3.61 8.67 -2.44
N MET A 39 4.76 8.73 -3.10
CA MET A 39 5.37 7.61 -3.80
C MET A 39 6.76 7.38 -3.22
N ILE A 40 7.04 6.16 -2.77
CA ILE A 40 8.38 5.73 -2.32
C ILE A 40 8.86 4.63 -3.26
N ASP A 41 9.88 4.93 -4.05
CA ASP A 41 10.57 3.94 -4.86
C ASP A 41 11.76 3.38 -4.09
N ILE A 42 11.92 2.05 -4.11
CA ILE A 42 12.99 1.33 -3.44
C ILE A 42 13.88 0.69 -4.51
N PHE A 43 15.16 1.02 -4.49
CA PHE A 43 16.15 0.51 -5.42
C PHE A 43 17.17 -0.37 -4.72
N PHE A 44 17.66 -1.38 -5.42
CA PHE A 44 18.81 -2.19 -5.02
C PHE A 44 19.75 -2.32 -6.21
N GLN A 45 21.01 -1.89 -6.04
CA GLN A 45 22.01 -1.89 -7.11
C GLN A 45 21.51 -1.20 -8.40
N GLY A 46 20.79 -0.09 -8.23
CA GLY A 46 20.22 0.70 -9.33
C GLY A 46 18.96 0.12 -9.98
N ARG A 47 18.46 -1.03 -9.52
CA ARG A 47 17.21 -1.64 -10.02
C ARG A 47 16.05 -1.37 -9.09
N LEU A 48 14.89 -1.00 -9.65
CA LEU A 48 13.66 -0.84 -8.87
C LEU A 48 13.20 -2.21 -8.36
N ILE A 49 13.14 -2.37 -7.03
CA ILE A 49 12.73 -3.62 -6.36
C ILE A 49 11.43 -3.45 -5.56
N GLY A 50 10.99 -2.22 -5.32
CA GLY A 50 9.74 -1.94 -4.63
C GLY A 50 9.20 -0.56 -4.95
N GLN A 51 7.88 -0.45 -4.89
CA GLN A 51 7.17 0.81 -4.98
C GLN A 51 6.09 0.83 -3.91
N GLU A 52 6.11 1.85 -3.06
CA GLU A 52 5.15 2.05 -1.99
C GLU A 52 4.34 3.33 -2.22
N ILE A 53 3.04 3.26 -1.99
CA ILE A 53 2.06 4.31 -2.33
C ILE A 53 1.37 4.75 -1.05
N ILE A 54 1.35 6.05 -0.80
CA ILE A 54 0.62 6.69 0.29
C ILE A 54 -0.58 7.40 -0.32
N GLU A 55 -1.73 6.74 -0.26
CA GLU A 55 -3.01 7.28 -0.70
C GLU A 55 -3.52 8.32 0.30
N THR A 56 -4.21 9.35 -0.19
CA THR A 56 -5.00 10.29 0.61
C THR A 56 -6.43 9.77 0.78
N SER A 57 -7.26 10.50 1.53
CA SER A 57 -8.69 10.17 1.68
C SER A 57 -9.41 10.12 0.35
N ASP A 58 -9.04 11.00 -0.58
CA ASP A 58 -9.71 11.14 -1.87
C ASP A 58 -9.11 10.24 -2.96
N SER A 59 -7.80 10.00 -2.91
CA SER A 59 -7.10 9.39 -4.03
C SER A 59 -7.42 7.91 -4.21
N TRP A 60 -7.63 7.16 -3.11
CA TRP A 60 -7.90 5.72 -3.18
C TRP A 60 -9.27 5.40 -3.80
N MET A 61 -10.21 6.35 -3.74
CA MET A 61 -11.58 6.20 -4.26
C MET A 61 -11.68 6.38 -5.78
N LYS A 62 -10.61 6.81 -6.45
CA LYS A 62 -10.64 7.03 -7.90
C LYS A 62 -10.75 5.69 -8.65
N GLY A 63 -11.57 5.68 -9.71
CA GLY A 63 -11.90 4.45 -10.45
C GLY A 63 -10.71 3.77 -11.15
N ASP A 64 -9.59 4.49 -11.35
CA ASP A 64 -8.39 3.99 -12.01
C ASP A 64 -7.35 3.39 -11.04
N ARG A 65 -7.57 3.45 -9.72
CA ARG A 65 -6.57 3.02 -8.71
C ARG A 65 -6.19 1.56 -8.83
N LEU A 66 -7.18 0.72 -9.15
CA LEU A 66 -6.98 -0.70 -9.38
C LEU A 66 -5.97 -0.95 -10.52
N SER A 67 -6.06 -0.15 -11.59
CA SER A 67 -5.14 -0.23 -12.74
C SER A 67 -3.73 0.24 -12.37
N ALA A 68 -3.62 1.30 -11.55
CA ALA A 68 -2.34 1.78 -11.05
C ALA A 68 -1.61 0.69 -10.23
N TYR A 69 -2.31 0.03 -9.31
CA TYR A 69 -1.72 -1.05 -8.50
C TYR A 69 -1.33 -2.26 -9.34
N ARG A 70 -2.19 -2.63 -10.31
CA ARG A 70 -1.89 -3.71 -11.26
C ARG A 70 -0.63 -3.43 -12.06
N THR A 71 -0.41 -2.19 -12.47
CA THR A 71 0.79 -1.77 -13.20
C THR A 71 2.06 -2.01 -12.38
N VAL A 72 2.03 -1.78 -11.07
CA VAL A 72 3.16 -2.09 -10.17
C VAL A 72 3.37 -3.60 -10.07
N LEU A 73 2.30 -4.36 -9.83
CA LEU A 73 2.38 -5.81 -9.69
C LEU A 73 2.89 -6.52 -10.95
N HIS A 74 2.57 -6.01 -12.14
CA HIS A 74 3.09 -6.53 -13.41
C HIS A 74 4.61 -6.39 -13.54
N LYS A 75 5.23 -5.40 -12.85
CA LYS A 75 6.70 -5.26 -12.79
C LYS A 75 7.36 -6.34 -11.93
N LYS A 76 6.58 -7.17 -11.22
CA LYS A 76 7.06 -8.21 -10.28
C LYS A 76 7.94 -7.67 -9.16
N ILE A 77 7.65 -6.44 -8.74
CA ILE A 77 8.32 -5.77 -7.61
C ILE A 77 7.41 -5.76 -6.39
N ARG A 78 7.99 -5.49 -5.22
CA ARG A 78 7.23 -5.28 -3.98
C ARG A 78 6.26 -4.11 -4.13
N LEU A 79 5.01 -4.30 -3.73
CA LEU A 79 4.02 -3.22 -3.61
C LEU A 79 3.58 -3.04 -2.14
N VAL A 80 3.61 -1.82 -1.64
CA VAL A 80 2.97 -1.48 -0.36
C VAL A 80 2.00 -0.33 -0.57
N VAL A 81 0.78 -0.47 -0.06
CA VAL A 81 -0.23 0.59 -0.11
C VAL A 81 -0.55 1.04 1.30
N MET A 82 -0.42 2.32 1.56
CA MET A 82 -0.76 2.99 2.81
C MET A 82 -1.98 3.87 2.54
N ALA A 83 -3.05 3.67 3.30
CA ALA A 83 -4.29 4.44 3.15
C ALA A 83 -4.77 4.94 4.53
N PRO A 84 -5.67 5.94 4.60
CA PRO A 84 -6.29 6.31 5.85
C PRO A 84 -6.90 5.09 6.56
N ARG A 85 -6.72 5.00 7.88
CA ARG A 85 -7.15 3.83 8.66
C ARG A 85 -8.61 3.42 8.43
N PRO A 86 -9.60 4.32 8.30
CA PRO A 86 -10.99 3.94 8.02
C PRO A 86 -11.18 3.18 6.69
N ASP A 87 -10.29 3.39 5.72
CA ASP A 87 -10.43 2.87 4.36
C ASP A 87 -9.44 1.74 4.03
N ALA A 88 -8.42 1.54 4.86
CA ALA A 88 -7.36 0.58 4.61
C ALA A 88 -7.87 -0.88 4.45
N LEU A 89 -8.96 -1.26 5.12
CA LEU A 89 -9.60 -2.57 4.90
C LEU A 89 -10.31 -2.66 3.54
N LYS A 90 -10.92 -1.57 3.06
CA LYS A 90 -11.55 -1.53 1.73
C LYS A 90 -10.48 -1.65 0.64
N VAL A 91 -9.38 -0.91 0.78
CA VAL A 91 -8.21 -1.03 -0.11
C VAL A 91 -7.67 -2.46 -0.11
N ARG A 92 -7.60 -3.11 1.06
CA ARG A 92 -7.19 -4.52 1.16
C ARG A 92 -8.14 -5.47 0.43
N ARG A 93 -9.46 -5.30 0.57
CA ARG A 93 -10.47 -6.11 -0.14
C ARG A 93 -10.35 -5.93 -1.66
N MET A 94 -10.26 -4.69 -2.13
CA MET A 94 -10.06 -4.37 -3.55
C MET A 94 -8.79 -5.03 -4.12
N MET A 95 -7.68 -5.02 -3.39
CA MET A 95 -6.44 -5.68 -3.81
C MET A 95 -6.51 -7.21 -3.81
N LEU A 96 -7.37 -7.82 -2.99
CA LEU A 96 -7.62 -9.26 -3.00
C LEU A 96 -8.44 -9.66 -4.21
N GLU A 97 -9.44 -8.86 -4.58
CA GLU A 97 -10.27 -9.03 -5.78
C GLU A 97 -9.46 -8.92 -7.07
N LEU A 98 -8.56 -7.92 -7.19
CA LEU A 98 -7.64 -7.76 -8.33
C LEU A 98 -6.90 -9.05 -8.68
N ASN A 99 -6.69 -9.85 -7.66
CA ASN A 99 -5.70 -10.86 -7.59
C ASN A 99 -6.34 -12.20 -7.23
N ASN A 100 -7.63 -12.45 -7.45
CA ASN A 100 -8.26 -13.75 -7.19
C ASN A 100 -7.82 -14.42 -5.87
N TRP A 101 -7.51 -13.63 -4.83
CA TRP A 101 -6.98 -14.10 -3.55
C TRP A 101 -5.67 -14.94 -3.56
N TRP A 102 -4.90 -14.98 -4.66
CA TRP A 102 -3.74 -15.89 -4.84
C TRP A 102 -2.34 -15.31 -4.51
N MET A 103 -2.01 -14.05 -4.85
CA MET A 103 -0.67 -13.46 -4.66
C MET A 103 -0.55 -12.72 -3.34
N CYS A 104 0.61 -12.85 -2.70
CA CYS A 104 0.97 -12.15 -1.47
C CYS A 104 2.02 -11.05 -1.68
N ASN A 105 2.29 -10.66 -2.93
CA ASN A 105 3.35 -9.70 -3.29
C ASN A 105 3.00 -8.22 -2.97
N TYR A 106 2.01 -8.01 -2.10
CA TYR A 106 1.66 -6.68 -1.62
C TYR A 106 1.29 -6.65 -0.14
N MET A 107 1.58 -5.52 0.51
CA MET A 107 1.16 -5.21 1.87
C MET A 107 0.24 -4.00 1.88
N VAL A 108 -0.67 -3.96 2.85
CA VAL A 108 -1.56 -2.81 3.06
C VAL A 108 -1.38 -2.34 4.50
N PHE A 109 -1.25 -1.04 4.69
CA PHE A 109 -1.20 -0.39 6.00
C PHE A 109 -2.30 0.67 6.09
N GLY A 110 -2.89 0.80 7.27
CA GLY A 110 -3.72 1.94 7.64
C GLY A 110 -2.91 2.95 8.44
N TYR A 111 -2.96 4.23 8.07
CA TYR A 111 -2.36 5.30 8.85
C TYR A 111 -3.41 6.12 9.62
N ASP A 112 -3.07 6.58 10.82
CA ASP A 112 -3.89 7.55 11.56
C ASP A 112 -3.39 9.00 11.36
N SER A 113 -4.06 9.97 12.00
CA SER A 113 -3.71 11.40 11.91
C SER A 113 -2.32 11.75 12.45
N GLN A 114 -1.66 10.82 13.15
CA GLN A 114 -0.29 10.98 13.65
C GLN A 114 0.74 10.31 12.72
N GLY A 115 0.29 9.76 11.58
CA GLY A 115 1.13 9.04 10.62
C GLY A 115 1.57 7.65 11.11
N ARG A 116 0.91 7.09 12.14
CA ARG A 116 1.26 5.75 12.64
C ARG A 116 0.69 4.68 11.72
N LEU A 117 1.56 3.78 11.28
CA LEU A 117 1.21 2.67 10.40
C LEU A 117 0.75 1.45 11.20
N LEU A 118 -0.39 0.87 10.80
CA LEU A 118 -0.88 -0.41 11.28
C LEU A 118 -1.09 -1.35 10.08
N ARG A 119 -0.44 -2.51 10.09
CA ARG A 119 -0.58 -3.49 9.00
C ARG A 119 -2.01 -4.04 8.97
N VAL A 120 -2.63 -3.98 7.80
CA VAL A 120 -3.94 -4.60 7.56
C VAL A 120 -3.72 -6.03 7.10
N LEU A 121 -4.12 -6.98 7.94
CA LEU A 121 -4.02 -8.40 7.64
C LEU A 121 -5.09 -8.82 6.63
N ARG A 122 -4.87 -9.98 5.99
CA ARG A 122 -5.87 -10.58 5.11
C ARG A 122 -7.13 -10.91 5.94
N PRO A 123 -8.31 -10.39 5.60
CA PRO A 123 -9.54 -10.86 6.21
C PRO A 123 -9.75 -12.34 5.85
N HIS A 124 -10.27 -13.12 6.79
CA HIS A 124 -10.74 -14.46 6.46
C HIS A 124 -11.90 -14.32 5.45
N PRO A 125 -11.93 -15.09 4.34
CA PRO A 125 -13.15 -15.15 3.53
C PRO A 125 -14.31 -15.53 4.46
N GLU A 126 -15.38 -14.73 4.42
CA GLU A 126 -16.65 -15.10 5.08
C GLU A 126 -17.04 -16.47 4.53
N ALA A 127 -17.25 -17.45 5.43
CA ALA A 127 -17.75 -18.74 5.00
C ALA A 127 -19.06 -18.48 4.23
N PRO A 128 -19.30 -19.15 3.08
CA PRO A 128 -20.59 -19.02 2.42
C PRO A 128 -21.67 -19.30 3.47
N GLU A 129 -22.60 -18.37 3.66
CA GLU A 129 -23.73 -18.55 4.58
C GLU A 129 -24.31 -19.93 4.29
N ALA A 130 -24.23 -20.83 5.27
CA ALA A 130 -24.81 -22.14 5.16
C ALA A 130 -26.31 -21.92 4.95
N THR A 131 -26.74 -21.99 3.69
CA THR A 131 -28.14 -21.93 3.33
C THR A 131 -28.72 -23.24 3.85
N TYR A 132 -29.25 -23.20 5.08
CA TYR A 132 -30.10 -24.25 5.57
C TYR A 132 -31.35 -24.25 4.69
N ILE A 133 -31.32 -25.06 3.63
CA ILE A 133 -32.54 -25.49 2.95
C ILE A 133 -33.17 -26.50 3.91
N GLY A 134 -34.13 -26.01 4.70
CA GLY A 134 -35.04 -26.83 5.50
C GLY A 134 -36.11 -27.50 4.65
#